data_AF-A0A9P5Z789-F1
#
_entry.id   AF-A0A9P5Z789-F1
#
_cell.length_a   1.000
_cell.length_b   1.000
_cell.length_c   1.000
_cell.angle_alpha   90.00
_cell.angle_beta   90.00
_cell.angle_gamma   90.00
#
_symmetry.space_group_name_H-M   'P 1'
#
loop_
_entity.id
_entity.type
_entity.pdbx_description
1 polymer ?
#
loop_
_entity_poly.entity_id
_entity_poly.type
_entity_poly.pdbx_seq_one_letter_code
_entity_poly.pdbx_strand_id
1 'polypeptide(L)'
;MDDSTVISCWYKTRVYFRELVRLSYPPEFAAVGTRQYGQQAVRKREQPPHERAASHAPRSHESRPAGQSEHSFGQQRHQPEDPQLEAKVSGFEEYMNRLFSPLRFSPEVAQRVLTHGSHRLARQGHNAALSFMGRRVFSTYLLLFLQSSPNLMSTDDIEEIALNSLHTNLLGEHIAHEWGVGRVLVWQPSISSDKSINDVEALRSAGLYKVQGETVQAIMGAVYNQYGGSVAHRVFHTRVLPHLLVKGGLPRQFHEEVETICERLGGREGPLLGEAETPKVESLSS
;
A
#
# COMPACT_ATOMS: atom_id res chain seq x y z
N MET A 1 38.76 -12.81 -9.42
CA MET A 1 37.82 -13.54 -8.53
C MET A 1 36.69 -13.99 -9.42
N ASP A 2 36.51 -15.29 -9.58
CA ASP A 2 35.72 -15.91 -10.65
C ASP A 2 34.20 -15.69 -10.55
N ASP A 3 33.61 -15.26 -11.66
CA ASP A 3 32.17 -15.02 -11.89
C ASP A 3 31.30 -16.29 -11.80
N SER A 4 31.90 -17.47 -11.69
CA SER A 4 31.19 -18.75 -11.61
C SER A 4 30.55 -19.03 -10.25
N THR A 5 30.90 -18.26 -9.21
CA THR A 5 30.35 -18.46 -7.85
C THR A 5 29.02 -17.71 -7.63
N VAL A 6 28.75 -16.65 -8.41
CA VAL A 6 27.59 -15.76 -8.20
C VAL A 6 26.30 -16.32 -8.81
N ILE A 7 26.40 -17.13 -9.87
CA ILE A 7 25.23 -17.77 -10.52
C ILE A 7 24.64 -18.90 -9.66
N SER A 8 25.43 -19.48 -8.75
CA SER A 8 24.98 -20.53 -7.82
C SER A 8 23.98 -20.03 -6.76
N CYS A 9 24.00 -18.74 -6.44
CA CYS A 9 23.10 -18.16 -5.43
C CYS A 9 21.68 -17.90 -5.98
N TRP A 10 21.55 -17.59 -7.27
CA TRP A 10 20.25 -17.31 -7.90
C TRP A 10 19.51 -18.58 -8.38
N TYR A 11 20.22 -19.65 -8.76
CA TYR A 11 19.57 -20.91 -9.14
C TYR A 11 19.00 -21.68 -7.94
N LYS A 12 19.57 -21.53 -6.73
CA LYS A 12 19.00 -22.15 -5.52
C LYS A 12 17.65 -21.55 -5.12
N THR A 13 17.43 -20.26 -5.32
CA THR A 13 16.15 -19.60 -4.94
C THR A 13 14.99 -19.94 -5.88
N ARG A 14 15.28 -20.37 -7.13
CA ARG A 14 14.25 -20.75 -8.12
C ARG A 14 13.77 -22.20 -7.97
N VAL A 15 14.57 -23.08 -7.36
CA VAL A 15 14.19 -24.49 -7.10
C VAL A 15 13.33 -24.62 -5.83
N TYR A 16 13.59 -23.82 -4.79
CA TYR A 16 12.77 -23.86 -3.56
C TYR A 16 11.32 -23.39 -3.72
N PHE A 17 11.01 -22.60 -4.77
CA PHE A 17 9.63 -22.16 -5.01
C PHE A 17 8.75 -23.23 -5.68
N ARG A 18 9.33 -24.34 -6.17
CA ARG A 18 8.58 -25.41 -6.86
C ARG A 18 8.50 -26.73 -6.08
N GLU A 19 9.27 -26.89 -4.99
CA GLU A 19 9.26 -28.10 -4.15
C GLU A 19 8.52 -27.97 -2.80
N LEU A 20 8.07 -26.76 -2.41
CA LEU A 20 7.32 -26.54 -1.16
C LEU A 20 5.80 -26.83 -1.23
N VAL A 21 5.35 -27.66 -2.18
CA VAL A 21 3.94 -28.14 -2.27
C VAL A 21 3.80 -29.65 -2.00
N ARG A 22 4.88 -30.37 -1.71
CA ARG A 22 4.79 -31.80 -1.35
C ARG A 22 5.85 -32.19 -0.32
N LEU A 23 5.59 -31.96 0.95
CA LEU A 23 6.15 -32.79 2.01
C LEU A 23 5.19 -32.80 3.21
N SER A 24 4.80 -34.00 3.61
CA SER A 24 3.86 -34.33 4.68
C SER A 24 4.35 -33.88 6.06
N TYR A 25 3.47 -33.30 6.86
CA TYR A 25 3.72 -32.99 8.27
C TYR A 25 3.45 -34.22 9.16
N PRO A 26 4.30 -34.51 10.16
CA PRO A 26 3.96 -35.40 11.27
C PRO A 26 3.03 -34.67 12.29
N PRO A 27 2.16 -35.39 13.01
CA PRO A 27 1.28 -34.81 14.01
C PRO A 27 1.97 -34.88 15.38
N GLU A 28 2.28 -33.73 15.98
CA GLU A 28 2.27 -33.50 17.43
C GLU A 28 2.97 -32.16 17.70
N PHE A 29 2.17 -31.13 17.98
CA PHE A 29 2.37 -30.14 19.04
C PHE A 29 1.22 -29.14 18.93
N ALA A 30 0.18 -29.41 19.72
CA ALA A 30 -0.90 -28.49 19.97
C ALA A 30 -0.45 -27.49 21.04
N ALA A 31 -0.49 -26.19 20.74
CA ALA A 31 -0.94 -25.15 21.66
C ALA A 31 -1.13 -23.82 20.89
N VAL A 32 -2.38 -23.37 20.75
CA VAL A 32 -3.01 -22.29 21.53
C VAL A 32 -2.66 -20.91 20.97
N GLY A 33 -3.65 -20.26 20.34
CA GLY A 33 -3.59 -18.83 20.11
C GLY A 33 -4.18 -18.30 18.81
N THR A 34 -5.26 -18.86 18.26
CA THR A 34 -6.05 -18.11 17.25
C THR A 34 -7.49 -18.61 17.12
N ARG A 35 -8.42 -17.65 16.98
CA ARG A 35 -9.81 -17.77 16.49
C ARG A 35 -10.92 -18.11 17.50
N GLN A 36 -11.19 -17.21 18.44
CA GLN A 36 -12.48 -17.20 19.16
C GLN A 36 -13.55 -16.27 18.57
N TYR A 37 -13.22 -15.37 17.63
CA TYR A 37 -14.23 -14.44 17.09
C TYR A 37 -15.19 -15.08 16.06
N GLY A 38 -14.73 -16.06 15.29
CA GLY A 38 -15.56 -16.71 14.26
C GLY A 38 -16.57 -17.73 14.79
N GLN A 39 -16.30 -18.37 15.93
CA GLN A 39 -17.16 -19.44 16.47
C GLN A 39 -18.34 -18.92 17.31
N GLN A 40 -18.27 -17.70 17.85
CA GLN A 40 -19.39 -17.10 18.59
C GLN A 40 -20.54 -16.65 17.67
N ALA A 41 -20.24 -16.29 16.40
CA ALA A 41 -21.25 -15.90 15.42
C ALA A 41 -22.08 -17.10 14.92
N VAL A 42 -21.48 -18.29 14.85
CA VAL A 42 -22.18 -19.52 14.40
C VAL A 42 -23.03 -20.10 15.53
N ARG A 43 -22.56 -20.08 16.79
CA ARG A 43 -23.33 -20.58 17.95
C ARG A 43 -24.61 -19.79 18.24
N LYS A 44 -24.71 -18.52 17.83
CA LYS A 44 -25.95 -17.74 17.95
C LYS A 44 -27.03 -18.12 16.92
N ARG A 45 -26.72 -18.93 15.90
CA ARG A 45 -27.65 -19.31 14.83
C ARG A 45 -28.34 -20.65 15.06
N GLU A 46 -27.88 -21.47 16.02
CA GLU A 46 -28.32 -22.87 16.19
C GLU A 46 -29.14 -23.15 17.46
N GLN A 47 -29.71 -22.14 18.12
CA GLN A 47 -30.63 -22.41 19.24
C GLN A 47 -32.05 -22.76 18.75
N PRO A 48 -32.60 -23.94 19.11
CA PRO A 48 -33.97 -24.33 18.77
C PRO A 48 -35.01 -23.55 19.57
N PRO A 49 -36.25 -23.41 19.05
CA PRO A 49 -37.21 -22.42 19.53
C PRO A 49 -38.12 -22.97 20.62
N HIS A 50 -37.61 -23.28 21.81
CA HIS A 50 -38.48 -23.44 22.99
C HIS A 50 -37.78 -22.93 24.25
N GLU A 51 -38.56 -22.22 25.07
CA GLU A 51 -38.20 -21.62 26.37
C GLU A 51 -37.46 -20.28 26.35
N ARG A 52 -38.22 -19.20 26.09
CA ARG A 52 -38.11 -17.98 26.92
C ARG A 52 -39.50 -17.49 27.30
N ALA A 53 -39.91 -17.89 28.50
CA ALA A 53 -41.03 -17.30 29.21
C ALA A 53 -40.67 -15.87 29.68
N ALA A 54 -41.59 -14.96 29.36
CA ALA A 54 -42.00 -13.78 30.12
C ALA A 54 -40.94 -12.96 30.87
N SER A 55 -40.52 -11.85 30.26
CA SER A 55 -40.59 -10.53 30.89
C SER A 55 -40.02 -9.47 29.94
N HIS A 56 -40.87 -8.89 29.10
CA HIS A 56 -40.85 -7.47 28.74
C HIS A 56 -42.09 -7.15 27.91
N ALA A 57 -42.79 -6.11 28.34
CA ALA A 57 -44.08 -5.69 27.80
C ALA A 57 -44.03 -5.45 26.28
N PRO A 58 -45.10 -5.80 25.54
CA PRO A 58 -45.19 -5.50 24.12
C PRO A 58 -45.34 -3.98 23.96
N ARG A 59 -44.30 -3.32 23.45
CA ARG A 59 -44.47 -1.99 22.87
C ARG A 59 -45.35 -2.16 21.64
N SER A 60 -46.55 -1.62 21.74
CA SER A 60 -47.51 -1.47 20.65
C SER A 60 -46.79 -1.03 19.39
N HIS A 61 -46.98 -1.84 18.35
CA HIS A 61 -46.58 -1.54 16.98
C HIS A 61 -47.43 -0.36 16.51
N GLU A 62 -46.94 0.85 16.77
CA GLU A 62 -47.55 2.07 16.27
C GLU A 62 -47.35 2.10 14.77
N SER A 63 -48.46 1.85 14.07
CA SER A 63 -48.61 1.94 12.62
C SER A 63 -48.10 3.30 12.15
N ARG A 64 -46.85 3.31 11.69
CA ARG A 64 -46.25 4.50 11.09
C ARG A 64 -47.02 4.79 9.80
N PRO A 65 -47.75 5.90 9.68
CA PRO A 65 -48.50 6.20 8.48
C PRO A 65 -47.53 6.32 7.30
N ALA A 66 -47.93 5.77 6.16
CA ALA A 66 -47.31 5.98 4.86
C ALA A 66 -47.48 7.44 4.45
N GLY A 67 -46.76 8.33 5.15
CA GLY A 67 -46.63 9.73 4.84
C GLY A 67 -45.57 9.88 3.76
N GLN A 68 -46.05 10.24 2.57
CA GLN A 68 -45.31 10.78 1.44
C GLN A 68 -44.10 11.62 1.89
N SER A 69 -42.92 11.03 1.87
CA SER A 69 -41.67 11.77 1.78
C SER A 69 -41.24 11.79 0.32
N GLU A 70 -41.97 12.58 -0.48
CA GLU A 70 -41.46 13.18 -1.71
C GLU A 70 -40.34 14.17 -1.34
N HIS A 71 -39.24 13.67 -0.79
CA HIS A 71 -38.01 14.44 -0.73
C HIS A 71 -37.29 14.23 -2.04
N SER A 72 -37.47 15.20 -2.93
CA SER A 72 -36.70 15.52 -4.13
C SER A 72 -35.32 14.87 -4.17
N PHE A 73 -35.27 13.63 -4.64
CA PHE A 73 -34.06 13.03 -5.16
C PHE A 73 -33.88 13.54 -6.59
N GLY A 74 -32.79 14.25 -6.84
CA GLY A 74 -32.30 14.44 -8.20
C GLY A 74 -32.42 15.84 -8.79
N GLN A 75 -32.16 16.91 -8.02
CA GLN A 75 -31.39 17.99 -8.63
C GLN A 75 -29.92 17.64 -8.48
N GLN A 76 -29.36 16.99 -9.50
CA GLN A 76 -27.94 17.12 -9.79
C GLN A 76 -27.67 18.62 -9.93
N ARG A 77 -27.27 19.27 -8.84
CA ARG A 77 -26.63 20.57 -8.92
C ARG A 77 -25.40 20.33 -9.78
N HIS A 78 -25.49 20.66 -11.07
CA HIS A 78 -24.35 21.01 -11.89
C HIS A 78 -23.65 22.15 -11.15
N GLN A 79 -22.74 21.79 -10.24
CA GLN A 79 -21.82 22.76 -9.69
C GLN A 79 -20.85 23.13 -10.80
N PRO A 80 -20.48 24.42 -10.90
CA PRO A 80 -19.47 24.84 -11.84
C PRO A 80 -18.21 24.00 -11.59
N GLU A 81 -17.72 23.41 -12.67
CA GLU A 81 -16.42 22.74 -12.68
C GLU A 81 -15.37 23.77 -12.25
N ASP A 82 -14.57 23.40 -11.25
CA ASP A 82 -13.49 24.24 -10.76
C ASP A 82 -12.33 24.13 -11.77
N PRO A 83 -12.02 25.17 -12.56
CA PRO A 83 -11.03 25.07 -13.63
C PRO A 83 -9.63 24.72 -13.10
N GLN A 84 -9.33 25.08 -11.85
CA GLN A 84 -8.05 24.72 -11.21
C GLN A 84 -7.96 23.22 -10.94
N LEU A 85 -9.08 22.60 -10.57
CA LEU A 85 -9.15 21.18 -10.32
C LEU A 85 -9.00 20.38 -11.63
N GLU A 86 -9.62 20.83 -12.72
CA GLU A 86 -9.48 20.20 -14.04
C GLU A 86 -8.04 20.25 -14.57
N ALA A 87 -7.40 21.42 -14.45
CA ALA A 87 -6.00 21.58 -14.81
C ALA A 87 -5.11 20.65 -13.97
N LYS A 88 -5.41 20.48 -12.68
CA LYS A 88 -4.69 19.57 -11.78
C LYS A 88 -4.87 18.12 -12.18
N VAL A 89 -6.10 17.69 -12.47
CA VAL A 89 -6.42 16.30 -12.88
C VAL A 89 -5.74 15.95 -14.21
N SER A 90 -5.70 16.90 -15.15
CA SER A 90 -5.04 16.71 -16.46
C SER A 90 -3.53 16.44 -16.34
N GLY A 91 -2.87 16.94 -15.29
CA GLY A 91 -1.43 16.76 -15.07
C GLY A 91 -1.03 15.48 -14.32
N PHE A 92 -1.99 14.63 -13.93
CA PHE A 92 -1.73 13.45 -13.10
C PHE A 92 -0.89 12.38 -13.78
N GLU A 93 -1.21 12.07 -15.04
CA GLU A 93 -0.45 11.11 -15.83
C GLU A 93 1.00 11.57 -15.99
N GLU A 94 1.20 12.82 -16.39
CA GLU A 94 2.54 13.40 -16.59
C GLU A 94 3.37 13.33 -15.31
N TYR A 95 2.76 13.68 -14.17
CA TYR A 95 3.40 13.57 -12.87
C TYR A 95 3.88 12.15 -12.57
N MET A 96 2.99 11.14 -12.74
CA MET A 96 3.31 9.74 -12.45
C MET A 96 4.39 9.19 -13.39
N ASN A 97 4.30 9.53 -14.68
CA ASN A 97 5.25 9.12 -15.71
C ASN A 97 6.64 9.72 -15.48
N ARG A 98 6.70 10.98 -15.01
CA ARG A 98 7.96 11.62 -14.63
C ARG A 98 8.54 11.00 -13.36
N LEU A 99 7.70 10.71 -12.37
CA LEU A 99 8.15 10.18 -11.08
C LEU A 99 8.82 8.79 -11.22
N PHE A 100 8.34 7.96 -12.13
CA PHE A 100 8.89 6.61 -12.34
C PHE A 100 9.26 6.36 -13.81
N SER A 101 10.00 7.26 -14.44
CA SER A 101 10.51 7.01 -15.80
C SER A 101 11.30 5.69 -15.84
N PRO A 102 11.07 4.79 -16.82
CA PRO A 102 10.29 4.95 -18.05
C PRO A 102 8.84 4.43 -18.00
N LEU A 103 8.27 4.19 -16.81
CA LEU A 103 6.92 3.67 -16.66
C LEU A 103 5.86 4.67 -17.19
N ARG A 104 4.77 4.13 -17.76
CA ARG A 104 3.63 4.86 -18.34
C ARG A 104 2.29 4.47 -17.70
N PHE A 105 1.72 5.36 -16.92
CA PHE A 105 0.44 5.13 -16.24
C PHE A 105 -0.70 5.71 -17.09
N SER A 106 -1.82 4.99 -17.19
CA SER A 106 -3.01 5.57 -17.85
C SER A 106 -3.58 6.73 -17.03
N PRO A 107 -4.23 7.72 -17.68
CA PRO A 107 -4.89 8.84 -16.99
C PRO A 107 -5.82 8.40 -15.86
N GLU A 108 -6.57 7.31 -16.07
CA GLU A 108 -7.55 6.82 -15.10
C GLU A 108 -6.87 6.26 -13.86
N VAL A 109 -5.74 5.54 -14.03
CA VAL A 109 -4.98 5.01 -12.90
C VAL A 109 -4.29 6.14 -12.15
N ALA A 110 -3.68 7.10 -12.85
CA ALA A 110 -3.07 8.26 -12.21
C ALA A 110 -4.10 9.08 -11.40
N GLN A 111 -5.29 9.30 -11.96
CA GLN A 111 -6.40 9.95 -11.25
C GLN A 111 -6.82 9.19 -10.00
N ARG A 112 -7.01 7.86 -10.10
CA ARG A 112 -7.38 7.04 -8.93
C ARG A 112 -6.31 7.06 -7.85
N VAL A 113 -5.03 6.98 -8.22
CA VAL A 113 -3.89 7.00 -7.28
C VAL A 113 -3.82 8.31 -6.52
N LEU A 114 -3.98 9.44 -7.22
CA LEU A 114 -3.81 10.79 -6.65
C LEU A 114 -5.10 11.39 -6.07
N THR A 115 -6.20 10.63 -6.04
CA THR A 115 -7.47 11.04 -5.42
C THR A 115 -7.72 10.26 -4.14
N HIS A 116 -7.75 10.97 -3.01
CA HIS A 116 -8.12 10.40 -1.72
C HIS A 116 -9.64 10.30 -1.55
N GLY A 117 -10.09 9.31 -0.77
CA GLY A 117 -11.52 9.04 -0.52
C GLY A 117 -12.29 10.18 0.15
N SER A 118 -11.61 11.14 0.78
CA SER A 118 -12.27 12.31 1.40
C SER A 118 -12.73 13.37 0.40
N HIS A 119 -12.26 13.33 -0.84
CA HIS A 119 -12.60 14.33 -1.85
C HIS A 119 -13.83 13.94 -2.68
N ARG A 120 -14.58 14.93 -3.18
CA ARG A 120 -15.78 14.70 -4.03
C ARG A 120 -15.50 13.90 -5.31
N LEU A 121 -14.30 14.05 -5.90
CA LEU A 121 -13.88 13.29 -7.08
C LEU A 121 -13.71 11.79 -6.80
N ALA A 122 -13.66 11.36 -5.53
CA ALA A 122 -13.55 9.95 -5.17
C ALA A 122 -14.70 9.09 -5.74
N ARG A 123 -15.84 9.70 -6.12
CA ARG A 123 -16.94 9.04 -6.82
C ARG A 123 -16.55 8.47 -8.19
N GLN A 124 -15.55 9.06 -8.85
CA GLN A 124 -14.98 8.58 -10.12
C GLN A 124 -13.87 7.54 -9.89
N GLY A 125 -13.55 7.26 -8.63
CA GLY A 125 -12.48 6.37 -8.21
C GLY A 125 -11.52 7.06 -7.25
N HIS A 126 -10.99 6.30 -6.30
CA HIS A 126 -10.04 6.77 -5.30
C HIS A 126 -9.01 5.70 -4.97
N ASN A 127 -8.02 6.08 -4.18
CA ASN A 127 -6.79 5.31 -4.01
C ASN A 127 -6.87 4.12 -3.03
N ALA A 128 -8.02 3.83 -2.42
CA ALA A 128 -8.09 2.88 -1.28
C ALA A 128 -7.75 1.42 -1.66
N ALA A 129 -8.21 0.95 -2.82
CA ALA A 129 -7.90 -0.41 -3.27
C ALA A 129 -6.41 -0.56 -3.61
N LEU A 130 -5.83 0.46 -4.24
CA LEU A 130 -4.42 0.49 -4.58
C LEU A 130 -3.54 0.65 -3.33
N SER A 131 -3.94 1.46 -2.36
CA SER A 131 -3.20 1.62 -1.10
C SER A 131 -3.21 0.34 -0.27
N PHE A 132 -4.34 -0.38 -0.25
CA PHE A 132 -4.43 -1.70 0.36
C PHE A 132 -3.48 -2.72 -0.27
N MET A 133 -3.35 -2.69 -1.60
CA MET A 133 -2.41 -3.54 -2.33
C MET A 133 -0.97 -3.14 -2.03
N GLY A 134 -0.63 -1.85 -2.17
CA GLY A 134 0.74 -1.38 -1.96
C GLY A 134 1.24 -1.54 -0.53
N ARG A 135 0.35 -1.49 0.48
CA ARG A 135 0.69 -1.83 1.86
C ARG A 135 1.23 -3.26 1.97
N ARG A 136 0.59 -4.23 1.30
CA ARG A 136 1.08 -5.61 1.26
C ARG A 136 2.40 -5.72 0.53
N VAL A 137 2.54 -5.03 -0.60
CA VAL A 137 3.77 -5.01 -1.39
C VAL A 137 4.94 -4.49 -0.54
N PHE A 138 4.77 -3.37 0.17
CA PHE A 138 5.78 -2.85 1.10
C PHE A 138 6.10 -3.83 2.23
N SER A 139 5.08 -4.36 2.92
CA SER A 139 5.31 -5.32 3.99
C SER A 139 6.05 -6.56 3.48
N THR A 140 5.64 -7.12 2.35
CA THR A 140 6.30 -8.30 1.77
C THR A 140 7.78 -8.01 1.43
N TYR A 141 8.09 -6.92 0.74
CA TYR A 141 9.48 -6.64 0.36
C TYR A 141 10.36 -6.25 1.54
N LEU A 142 9.82 -5.52 2.53
CA LEU A 142 10.57 -5.22 3.73
C LEU A 142 10.86 -6.49 4.54
N LEU A 143 9.88 -7.38 4.71
CA LEU A 143 10.07 -8.63 5.44
C LEU A 143 11.07 -9.55 4.73
N LEU A 144 11.01 -9.64 3.40
CA LEU A 144 11.98 -10.40 2.61
C LEU A 144 13.40 -9.82 2.76
N PHE A 145 13.53 -8.48 2.69
CA PHE A 145 14.80 -7.81 2.92
C PHE A 145 15.37 -8.15 4.32
N LEU A 146 14.58 -7.95 5.38
CA LEU A 146 15.00 -8.21 6.75
C LEU A 146 15.41 -9.67 6.96
N GLN A 147 14.63 -10.62 6.44
CA GLN A 147 14.92 -12.06 6.55
C GLN A 147 16.19 -12.48 5.79
N SER A 148 16.52 -11.78 4.71
CA SER A 148 17.72 -12.04 3.91
C SER A 148 18.97 -11.32 4.43
N SER A 149 18.79 -10.37 5.35
CA SER A 149 19.87 -9.51 5.83
C SER A 149 20.82 -10.27 6.76
N PRO A 150 22.15 -10.19 6.54
CA PRO A 150 23.13 -10.71 7.49
C PRO A 150 23.19 -9.89 8.79
N ASN A 151 22.57 -8.70 8.81
CA ASN A 151 22.56 -7.80 9.96
C ASN A 151 21.39 -8.06 10.92
N LEU A 152 20.51 -9.01 10.59
CA LEU A 152 19.39 -9.39 11.44
C LEU A 152 19.88 -10.19 12.65
N MET A 153 19.60 -9.69 13.86
CA MET A 153 19.96 -10.35 15.11
C MET A 153 18.81 -11.24 15.63
N SER A 154 19.13 -12.27 16.41
CA SER A 154 18.10 -13.15 17.02
C SER A 154 17.18 -12.43 18.01
N THR A 155 17.58 -11.25 18.49
CA THR A 155 16.83 -10.39 19.40
C THR A 155 15.92 -9.41 18.68
N ASP A 156 16.03 -9.28 17.35
CA ASP A 156 15.25 -8.32 16.59
C ASP A 156 13.81 -8.82 16.38
N ASP A 157 12.83 -7.99 16.75
CA ASP A 157 11.43 -8.22 16.39
C ASP A 157 11.16 -7.69 14.98
N ILE A 158 11.14 -8.61 14.01
CA ILE A 158 10.93 -8.30 12.59
C ILE A 158 9.56 -7.62 12.36
N GLU A 159 8.53 -8.02 13.11
CA GLU A 159 7.19 -7.45 12.96
C GLU A 159 7.14 -6.01 13.48
N GLU A 160 7.78 -5.75 14.62
CA GLU A 160 7.91 -4.40 15.18
C GLU A 160 8.73 -3.49 14.25
N ILE A 161 9.86 -3.97 13.73
CA ILE A 161 10.68 -3.23 12.76
C ILE A 161 9.85 -2.89 11.53
N ALA A 162 9.08 -3.84 10.99
CA ALA A 162 8.25 -3.63 9.82
C ALA A 162 7.11 -2.64 10.08
N LEU A 163 6.44 -2.75 11.24
CA LEU A 163 5.36 -1.86 11.65
C LEU A 163 5.82 -0.41 11.78
N ASN A 164 6.98 -0.20 12.42
CA ASN A 164 7.56 1.12 12.62
C ASN A 164 8.09 1.71 11.30
N SER A 165 8.86 0.93 10.53
CA SER A 165 9.48 1.39 9.28
C SER A 165 8.45 1.73 8.20
N LEU A 166 7.29 1.05 8.18
CA LEU A 166 6.21 1.28 7.21
C LEU A 166 5.04 2.07 7.80
N HIS A 167 5.25 2.75 8.94
CA HIS A 167 4.22 3.57 9.56
C HIS A 167 3.75 4.64 8.57
N THR A 168 2.43 4.75 8.38
CA THR A 168 1.86 5.54 7.27
C THR A 168 2.24 7.02 7.35
N ASN A 169 2.33 7.59 8.55
CA ASN A 169 2.77 8.98 8.69
C ASN A 169 4.24 9.17 8.29
N LEU A 170 5.10 8.16 8.54
CA LEU A 170 6.51 8.21 8.15
C LEU A 170 6.66 8.17 6.63
N LEU A 171 5.85 7.33 5.96
CA LEU A 171 5.78 7.31 4.49
C LEU A 171 5.31 8.67 3.94
N GLY A 172 4.31 9.28 4.58
CA GLY A 172 3.82 10.61 4.20
C GLY A 172 4.86 11.70 4.37
N GLU A 173 5.50 11.72 5.53
CA GLU A 173 6.46 12.76 5.91
C GLU A 173 7.74 12.71 5.06
N HIS A 174 8.29 11.52 4.82
CA HIS A 174 9.57 11.40 4.13
C HIS A 174 9.42 11.07 2.65
N ILE A 175 8.70 10.02 2.29
CA ILE A 175 8.63 9.58 0.88
C ILE A 175 7.72 10.51 0.08
N ALA A 176 6.53 10.82 0.60
CA ALA A 176 5.58 11.66 -0.13
C ALA A 176 6.09 13.11 -0.27
N HIS A 177 6.87 13.59 0.69
CA HIS A 177 7.57 14.87 0.60
C HIS A 177 8.57 14.88 -0.56
N GLU A 178 9.48 13.90 -0.60
CA GLU A 178 10.50 13.79 -1.67
C GLU A 178 9.86 13.61 -3.04
N TRP A 179 8.78 12.82 -3.14
CA TRP A 179 8.05 12.64 -4.39
C TRP A 179 7.15 13.84 -4.75
N GLY A 180 7.02 14.83 -3.87
CA GLY A 180 6.17 16.01 -4.09
C GLY A 180 4.68 15.71 -4.16
N VAL A 181 4.23 14.60 -3.55
CA VAL A 181 2.83 14.12 -3.58
C VAL A 181 1.87 15.19 -3.05
N GLY A 182 2.28 15.94 -2.02
CA GLY A 182 1.43 16.99 -1.43
C GLY A 182 0.96 18.06 -2.41
N ARG A 183 1.71 18.32 -3.49
CA ARG A 183 1.36 19.31 -4.51
C ARG A 183 0.25 18.80 -5.44
N VAL A 184 0.28 17.52 -5.76
CA VAL A 184 -0.62 16.90 -6.76
C VAL A 184 -1.79 16.12 -6.15
N LEU A 185 -1.70 15.74 -4.88
CA LEU A 185 -2.77 15.01 -4.19
C LEU A 185 -4.06 15.83 -4.15
N VAL A 186 -5.17 15.16 -4.43
CA VAL A 186 -6.52 15.70 -4.30
C VAL A 186 -7.19 15.05 -3.09
N TRP A 187 -7.44 15.86 -2.06
CA TRP A 187 -8.03 15.44 -0.80
C TRP A 187 -8.77 16.62 -0.16
N GLN A 188 -9.67 16.33 0.79
CA GLN A 188 -10.34 17.33 1.63
C GLN A 188 -9.86 17.16 3.08
N PRO A 189 -9.27 18.20 3.71
CA PRO A 189 -8.85 18.15 5.11
C PRO A 189 -10.05 18.31 6.07
N SER A 190 -9.98 17.65 7.22
CA SER A 190 -10.98 17.74 8.30
C SER A 190 -10.71 18.93 9.23
N ILE A 191 -10.64 20.15 8.68
CA ILE A 191 -10.33 21.37 9.45
C ILE A 191 -11.58 22.24 9.52
N SER A 192 -11.81 22.89 10.67
CA SER A 192 -12.84 23.92 10.82
C SER A 192 -12.54 25.12 9.90
N SER A 193 -13.58 25.78 9.37
CA SER A 193 -13.48 26.88 8.40
C SER A 193 -12.57 28.04 8.81
N ASP A 194 -12.27 28.17 10.10
CA ASP A 194 -11.53 29.30 10.67
C ASP A 194 -10.00 29.17 10.52
N LYS A 195 -9.47 27.98 10.23
CA LYS A 195 -8.02 27.78 10.03
C LYS A 195 -7.69 27.79 8.54
N SER A 196 -6.63 28.53 8.20
CA SER A 196 -6.15 28.64 6.82
C SER A 196 -5.64 27.29 6.31
N ILE A 197 -6.00 26.96 5.07
CA ILE A 197 -5.46 25.81 4.31
C ILE A 197 -3.94 25.92 4.14
N ASN A 198 -3.36 27.12 4.28
CA ASN A 198 -1.92 27.34 4.15
C ASN A 198 -1.14 27.03 5.44
N ASP A 199 -1.81 26.75 6.56
CA ASP A 199 -1.15 26.38 7.81
C ASP A 199 -0.78 24.90 7.80
N VAL A 200 0.52 24.61 7.62
CA VAL A 200 1.07 23.25 7.59
C VAL A 200 0.82 22.51 8.90
N GLU A 201 0.80 23.19 10.05
CA GLU A 201 0.54 22.55 11.34
C GLU A 201 -0.95 22.18 11.47
N ALA A 202 -1.84 23.06 10.98
CA ALA A 202 -3.26 22.73 10.86
C ALA A 202 -3.50 21.55 9.92
N LEU A 203 -2.79 21.47 8.79
CA LEU A 203 -2.90 20.33 7.86
C LEU A 203 -2.32 19.04 8.47
N ARG A 204 -1.20 19.13 9.18
CA ARG A 204 -0.58 18.01 9.89
C ARG A 204 -1.54 17.42 10.91
N SER A 205 -2.13 18.27 11.76
CA SER A 205 -3.15 17.87 12.73
C SER A 205 -4.43 17.33 12.07
N ALA A 206 -4.72 17.75 10.83
CA ALA A 206 -5.82 17.19 10.02
C ALA A 206 -5.51 15.84 9.35
N GLY A 207 -4.31 15.29 9.54
CA GLY A 207 -3.91 14.00 9.00
C GLY A 207 -3.24 14.05 7.63
N LEU A 208 -2.64 15.17 7.24
CA LEU A 208 -1.92 15.32 5.95
C LEU A 208 -0.94 14.17 5.68
N TYR A 209 -0.05 13.86 6.62
CA TYR A 209 0.94 12.80 6.43
C TYR A 209 0.32 11.42 6.32
N LYS A 210 -0.79 11.17 7.01
CA LYS A 210 -1.52 9.91 6.85
C LYS A 210 -2.06 9.76 5.42
N VAL A 211 -2.73 10.79 4.91
CA VAL A 211 -3.31 10.78 3.55
C VAL A 211 -2.22 10.68 2.47
N GLN A 212 -1.11 11.40 2.67
CA GLN A 212 0.06 11.32 1.79
C GLN A 212 0.71 9.92 1.83
N GLY A 213 0.86 9.32 3.00
CA GLY A 213 1.39 7.96 3.15
C GLY A 213 0.49 6.89 2.49
N GLU A 214 -0.83 7.03 2.60
CA GLU A 214 -1.78 6.17 1.88
C GLU A 214 -1.65 6.33 0.36
N THR A 215 -1.34 7.54 -0.11
CA THR A 215 -1.08 7.81 -1.53
C THR A 215 0.24 7.18 -1.99
N VAL A 216 1.30 7.23 -1.18
CA VAL A 216 2.56 6.50 -1.45
C VAL A 216 2.32 4.99 -1.55
N GLN A 217 1.51 4.43 -0.65
CA GLN A 217 1.07 3.03 -0.76
C GLN A 217 0.30 2.79 -2.05
N ALA A 218 -0.63 3.68 -2.44
CA ALA A 218 -1.39 3.53 -3.67
C ALA A 218 -0.52 3.59 -4.94
N ILE A 219 0.50 4.45 -4.96
CA ILE A 219 1.50 4.51 -6.03
C ILE A 219 2.18 3.16 -6.18
N MET A 220 2.69 2.58 -5.08
CA MET A 220 3.32 1.25 -5.13
C MET A 220 2.33 0.16 -5.57
N GLY A 221 1.08 0.23 -5.11
CA GLY A 221 0.01 -0.66 -5.57
C GLY A 221 -0.23 -0.57 -7.07
N ALA A 222 -0.21 0.64 -7.64
CA ALA A 222 -0.36 0.85 -9.08
C ALA A 222 0.84 0.30 -9.87
N VAL A 223 2.07 0.54 -9.38
CA VAL A 223 3.29 -0.04 -9.97
C VAL A 223 3.19 -1.57 -9.99
N TYR A 224 2.87 -2.19 -8.86
CA TYR A 224 2.72 -3.63 -8.77
C TYR A 224 1.63 -4.17 -9.69
N ASN A 225 0.47 -3.51 -9.74
CA ASN A 225 -0.66 -3.95 -10.54
C ASN A 225 -0.39 -3.86 -12.06
N GLN A 226 0.32 -2.83 -12.54
CA GLN A 226 0.58 -2.63 -13.97
C GLN A 226 1.87 -3.30 -14.46
N TYR A 227 2.91 -3.33 -13.62
CA TYR A 227 4.26 -3.76 -14.02
C TYR A 227 4.76 -5.02 -13.30
N GLY A 228 3.96 -5.54 -12.36
CA GLY A 228 4.25 -6.77 -11.64
C GLY A 228 5.29 -6.60 -10.51
N GLY A 229 5.57 -7.73 -9.86
CA GLY A 229 6.39 -7.75 -8.65
C GLY A 229 7.86 -7.39 -8.87
N SER A 230 8.45 -7.72 -10.03
CA SER A 230 9.88 -7.43 -10.28
C SER A 230 10.15 -5.92 -10.33
N VAL A 231 9.31 -5.16 -11.04
CA VAL A 231 9.43 -3.69 -11.11
C VAL A 231 9.11 -3.05 -9.77
N ALA A 232 8.04 -3.49 -9.09
CA ALA A 232 7.69 -3.01 -7.76
C ALA A 232 8.81 -3.24 -6.73
N HIS A 233 9.45 -4.40 -6.76
CA HIS A 233 10.60 -4.74 -5.92
C HIS A 233 11.78 -3.79 -6.18
N ARG A 234 12.08 -3.50 -7.45
CA ARG A 234 13.13 -2.54 -7.80
C ARG A 234 12.80 -1.12 -7.33
N VAL A 235 11.56 -0.66 -7.52
CA VAL A 235 11.09 0.63 -6.98
C VAL A 235 11.23 0.66 -5.46
N PHE A 236 10.89 -0.44 -4.76
CA PHE A 236 11.01 -0.50 -3.31
C PHE A 236 12.46 -0.28 -2.86
N HIS A 237 13.41 -1.03 -3.41
CA HIS A 237 14.81 -0.95 -2.99
C HIS A 237 15.53 0.33 -3.42
N THR A 238 15.13 0.94 -4.55
CA THR A 238 15.82 2.12 -5.10
C THR A 238 15.15 3.45 -4.75
N ARG A 239 13.82 3.47 -4.60
CA ARG A 239 13.02 4.71 -4.45
C ARG A 239 12.29 4.84 -3.12
N VAL A 240 12.21 3.78 -2.31
CA VAL A 240 11.44 3.79 -1.05
C VAL A 240 12.37 3.55 0.14
N LEU A 241 13.07 2.42 0.14
CA LEU A 241 13.90 1.99 1.27
C LEU A 241 14.99 3.01 1.66
N PRO A 242 15.67 3.70 0.73
CA PRO A 242 16.65 4.74 1.08
C PRO A 242 16.04 5.95 1.83
N HIS A 243 14.74 6.20 1.69
CA HIS A 243 14.05 7.27 2.42
C HIS A 243 13.56 6.82 3.80
N LEU A 244 13.70 5.54 4.14
CA LEU A 244 13.39 5.00 5.47
C LEU A 244 14.60 5.01 6.40
N LEU A 245 15.76 5.50 5.95
CA LEU A 245 17.00 5.64 6.73
C LEU A 245 16.95 6.86 7.68
N VAL A 246 15.83 7.00 8.38
CA VAL A 246 15.49 8.15 9.24
C VAL A 246 15.20 7.69 10.67
N LYS A 247 15.13 8.64 11.61
CA LYS A 247 14.75 8.32 12.99
C LYS A 247 13.31 7.79 13.04
N GLY A 248 13.12 6.64 13.66
CA GLY A 248 11.81 5.95 13.73
C GLY A 248 11.47 5.11 12.50
N GLY A 249 12.34 5.12 11.47
CA GLY A 249 12.25 4.25 10.31
C GLY A 249 13.04 2.96 10.51
N LEU A 250 13.78 2.57 9.47
CA LEU A 250 14.59 1.34 9.48
C LEU A 250 15.74 1.45 10.51
N PRO A 251 15.99 0.42 11.33
CA PRO A 251 17.10 0.41 12.28
C PRO A 251 18.47 0.60 11.60
N ARG A 252 19.39 1.28 12.29
CA ARG A 252 20.69 1.69 11.74
C ARG A 252 21.55 0.53 11.25
N GLN A 253 21.43 -0.65 11.87
CA GLN A 253 22.20 -1.82 11.44
C GLN A 253 21.92 -2.27 10.00
N PHE A 254 20.81 -1.84 9.41
CA PHE A 254 20.45 -2.19 8.02
C PHE A 254 20.85 -1.12 7.00
N HIS A 255 21.32 0.06 7.43
CA HIS A 255 21.48 1.24 6.55
C HIS A 255 22.51 1.02 5.44
N GLU A 256 23.67 0.47 5.78
CA GLU A 256 24.74 0.19 4.80
C GLU A 256 24.29 -0.81 3.74
N GLU A 257 23.54 -1.84 4.15
CA GLU A 257 23.00 -2.84 3.24
C GLU A 257 21.96 -2.25 2.28
N VAL A 258 21.10 -1.36 2.78
CA VAL A 258 20.12 -0.66 1.93
C VAL A 258 20.83 0.13 0.82
N GLU A 259 21.84 0.93 1.17
CA GLU A 259 22.58 1.71 0.18
C GLU A 259 23.34 0.79 -0.79
N THR A 260 23.97 -0.28 -0.30
CA THR A 260 24.63 -1.28 -1.15
C THR A 260 23.66 -1.92 -2.16
N ILE A 261 22.46 -2.32 -1.72
CA ILE A 261 21.44 -2.90 -2.61
C ILE A 261 20.94 -1.84 -3.59
N CYS A 262 20.71 -0.61 -3.13
CA CYS A 262 20.28 0.50 -3.98
C CYS A 262 21.28 0.75 -5.12
N GLU A 263 22.56 0.89 -4.79
CA GLU A 263 23.65 1.06 -5.76
C GLU A 263 23.73 -0.11 -6.75
N ARG A 264 23.70 -1.35 -6.24
CA ARG A 264 23.71 -2.56 -7.07
C ARG A 264 22.54 -2.63 -8.05
N LEU A 265 21.38 -2.06 -7.70
CA LEU A 265 20.20 -1.99 -8.56
C LEU A 265 20.18 -0.77 -9.50
N GLY A 266 21.27 -0.02 -9.59
CA GLY A 266 21.43 1.15 -10.47
C GLY A 266 21.23 2.50 -9.76
N GLY A 267 21.16 2.50 -8.43
CA GLY A 267 20.98 3.71 -7.61
C GLY A 267 19.55 4.23 -7.59
N ARG A 268 19.38 5.38 -6.91
CA ARG A 268 18.06 6.02 -6.69
C ARG A 268 17.37 6.49 -7.95
N GLU A 269 18.10 6.68 -9.04
CA GLU A 269 17.53 7.04 -10.36
C GLU A 269 17.77 5.95 -11.42
N GLY A 270 18.12 4.73 -10.98
CA GLY A 270 18.40 3.61 -11.84
C GLY A 270 17.18 3.19 -12.70
N PRO A 271 17.43 2.50 -13.82
CA PRO A 271 16.39 2.05 -14.73
C PRO A 271 15.42 1.09 -14.02
N LEU A 272 14.12 1.34 -14.11
CA LEU A 272 13.12 0.50 -13.42
C LEU A 272 12.74 -0.76 -14.20
N LEU A 273 12.82 -0.69 -15.52
CA LEU A 273 12.72 -1.86 -16.38
C LEU A 273 14.09 -2.55 -16.39
N GLY A 274 14.10 -3.88 -16.22
CA GLY A 274 15.33 -4.65 -16.39
C GLY A 274 15.94 -4.35 -17.76
N GLU A 275 17.26 -4.33 -17.85
CA GLU A 275 17.88 -4.44 -19.17
C GLU A 275 17.34 -5.74 -19.76
N ALA A 276 16.68 -5.65 -20.92
CA ALA A 276 16.32 -6.85 -21.64
C ALA A 276 17.64 -7.55 -21.93
N GLU A 277 17.97 -8.59 -21.16
CA GLU A 277 19.01 -9.53 -21.52
C GLU A 277 18.63 -10.01 -22.92
N THR A 278 19.24 -9.43 -23.94
CA THR A 278 19.20 -9.99 -25.27
C THR A 278 19.90 -11.34 -25.08
N PRO A 279 19.19 -12.47 -25.24
CA PRO A 279 19.84 -13.75 -25.10
C PRO A 279 20.94 -13.78 -26.16
N LYS A 280 22.19 -13.79 -25.71
CA LYS A 280 23.35 -14.03 -26.54
C LYS A 280 23.23 -15.50 -26.95
N VAL A 281 22.40 -15.76 -27.96
CA VAL A 281 22.33 -17.05 -28.63
C VAL A 281 23.66 -17.14 -29.36
N GLU A 282 24.68 -17.64 -28.66
CA GLU A 282 25.88 -18.14 -29.30
C GLU A 282 25.43 -19.24 -30.25
N SER A 283 25.37 -18.88 -31.52
CA SER A 283 25.19 -19.79 -32.64
C SER A 283 26.32 -20.82 -32.55
N LEU A 284 26.02 -21.98 -31.98
CA LEU A 284 26.80 -23.20 -32.15
C LEU A 284 26.67 -23.61 -33.62
N SER A 285 27.48 -22.99 -34.48
CA SER A 285 27.77 -23.54 -35.81
C SER A 285 28.64 -24.78 -35.61
N SER A 286 28.02 -25.95 -35.83
CA SER A 286 28.71 -27.22 -36.06
C SER A 286 29.35 -27.26 -37.44
#